data_AF-A0ABC8BX07-F1
#
_entry.id   AF-A0ABC8BX07-F1
#
_cell.length_a   1.000
_cell.length_b   1.000
_cell.length_c   1.000
_cell.angle_alpha   90.00
_cell.angle_beta   90.00
_cell.angle_gamma   90.00
#
_symmetry.space_group_name_H-M   'P 1'
#
loop_
_entity.id
_entity.type
_entity.pdbx_description
1 polymer ?
#
loop_
_entity_poly.entity_id
_entity_poly.type
_entity_poly.pdbx_seq_one_letter_code
_entity_poly.pdbx_strand_id
1 'polypeptide(L)'
;MPLRLGEYKRNKKKKMVGWGWTKIKKKHNIKKYSIIEWLSQSPNREASKIPKRYNLTGYAHRIKCNRGTCKVVEQRKMLLVVDHTMTATGDGPSFKYFGAVTAYCIGSTKCPSWVNTKFRPKSAASGATVNGGWQYAFTYKPKK
;
A
#
# COMPACT_ATOMS: atom_id res chain seq x y z
N MET A 1 -5.05 13.48 1.40
CA MET A 1 -6.01 12.72 0.56
C MET A 1 -6.94 11.91 1.46
N PRO A 2 -8.27 11.99 1.31
CA PRO A 2 -9.18 11.22 2.17
C PRO A 2 -9.12 9.72 1.84
N LEU A 3 -8.96 8.89 2.88
CA LEU A 3 -9.12 7.44 2.80
C LEU A 3 -10.48 7.06 3.37
N ARG A 4 -11.42 6.74 2.48
CA ARG A 4 -12.77 6.33 2.89
C ARG A 4 -12.76 4.88 3.37
N LEU A 5 -13.64 4.56 4.33
CA LEU A 5 -13.84 3.20 4.83
C LEU A 5 -14.14 2.22 3.69
N GLY A 6 -14.98 2.63 2.74
CA GLY A 6 -15.39 1.82 1.60
C GLY A 6 -16.10 0.52 2.01
N GLU A 7 -16.43 -0.32 1.03
CA GLU A 7 -17.07 -1.62 1.27
C GLU A 7 -16.23 -2.77 0.71
N TYR A 8 -16.39 -3.97 1.29
CA TYR A 8 -15.87 -5.20 0.72
C TYR A 8 -16.81 -6.35 1.07
N LYS A 9 -17.65 -6.74 0.11
CA LYS A 9 -18.76 -7.68 0.30
C LYS A 9 -18.89 -8.66 -0.87
N ARG A 10 -19.60 -9.75 -0.63
CA ARG A 10 -19.96 -10.72 -1.67
C ARG A 10 -21.18 -10.17 -2.43
N ASN A 11 -21.08 -10.02 -3.75
CA ASN A 11 -22.20 -9.57 -4.58
C ASN A 11 -23.19 -10.71 -4.89
N LYS A 12 -24.29 -10.38 -5.58
CA LYS A 12 -25.31 -11.35 -6.02
C LYS A 12 -24.73 -12.52 -6.85
N LYS A 13 -23.59 -12.32 -7.52
CA LYS A 13 -22.86 -13.34 -8.28
C LYS A 13 -21.82 -14.12 -7.45
N LYS A 14 -21.92 -14.08 -6.11
CA LYS A 14 -20.99 -14.68 -5.15
C LYS A 14 -19.53 -14.21 -5.26
N LYS A 15 -19.24 -13.13 -5.99
CA LYS A 15 -17.89 -12.56 -6.15
C LYS A 15 -17.63 -11.48 -5.10
N MET A 16 -16.43 -11.48 -4.52
CA MET A 16 -16.00 -10.42 -3.59
C MET A 16 -15.70 -9.13 -4.35
N VAL A 17 -16.50 -8.10 -4.12
CA VAL A 17 -16.36 -6.77 -4.73
C VAL A 17 -16.20 -5.70 -3.64
N GLY A 18 -15.56 -4.59 -4.00
CA GLY A 18 -15.35 -3.50 -3.05
C GLY A 18 -14.22 -2.55 -3.41
N TRP A 19 -14.00 -1.59 -2.51
CA TRP A 19 -13.09 -0.45 -2.63
C TRP A 19 -12.74 0.11 -1.24
N GLY A 20 -11.82 1.07 -1.20
CA GLY A 20 -11.45 1.80 0.01
C GLY A 20 -10.76 0.94 1.06
N TRP A 21 -10.73 1.46 2.29
CA TRP A 21 -10.00 0.86 3.41
C TRP A 21 -10.39 -0.59 3.70
N THR A 22 -11.67 -0.92 3.65
CA THR A 22 -12.15 -2.28 3.95
C THR A 22 -11.56 -3.31 3.00
N LYS A 23 -11.49 -2.99 1.70
CA LYS A 23 -10.83 -3.86 0.71
C LYS A 23 -9.33 -3.92 0.93
N ILE A 24 -8.68 -2.79 1.19
CA ILE A 24 -7.24 -2.70 1.48
C ILE A 24 -6.87 -3.63 2.65
N LYS A 25 -7.64 -3.54 3.75
CA LYS A 25 -7.43 -4.34 4.96
C LYS A 25 -7.75 -5.82 4.74
N LYS A 26 -8.94 -6.15 4.21
CA LYS A 26 -9.43 -7.54 4.13
C LYS A 26 -8.85 -8.31 2.94
N LYS A 27 -8.81 -7.71 1.75
CA LYS A 27 -8.33 -8.38 0.53
C LYS A 27 -6.81 -8.37 0.44
N HIS A 28 -6.21 -7.21 0.68
CA HIS A 28 -4.79 -6.97 0.39
C HIS A 28 -3.87 -7.08 1.60
N ASN A 29 -4.43 -7.32 2.79
CA ASN A 29 -3.68 -7.44 4.03
C ASN A 29 -2.79 -6.22 4.27
N ILE A 30 -3.27 -5.00 3.99
CA ILE A 30 -2.62 -3.76 4.40
C ILE A 30 -3.45 -3.17 5.55
N LYS A 31 -2.97 -3.34 6.78
CA LYS A 31 -3.71 -3.09 8.02
C LYS A 31 -3.35 -1.75 8.68
N LYS A 32 -2.26 -1.10 8.27
CA LYS A 32 -1.83 0.20 8.81
C LYS A 32 -2.20 1.34 7.88
N TYR A 33 -2.94 2.31 8.42
CA TYR A 33 -3.30 3.55 7.71
C TYR A 33 -2.07 4.34 7.26
N SER A 34 -1.02 4.36 8.09
CA SER A 34 0.22 5.06 7.82
C SER A 34 0.97 4.57 6.58
N ILE A 35 0.74 3.32 6.14
CA ILE A 35 1.25 2.83 4.85
C ILE A 35 0.57 3.55 3.68
N ILE A 36 -0.73 3.77 3.78
CA ILE A 36 -1.52 4.45 2.73
C ILE A 36 -1.18 5.93 2.70
N GLU A 37 -1.04 6.54 3.87
CA GLU A 37 -0.58 7.92 4.01
C GLU A 37 0.80 8.11 3.38
N TRP A 38 1.77 7.25 3.69
CA TRP A 38 3.08 7.27 3.06
C TRP A 38 3.02 7.06 1.55
N LEU A 39 2.28 6.05 1.06
CA LEU A 39 2.10 5.87 -0.40
C LEU A 39 1.45 7.08 -1.06
N SER A 40 0.55 7.78 -0.37
CA SER A 40 -0.12 8.98 -0.89
C SER A 40 0.83 10.16 -1.08
N GLN A 41 1.98 10.15 -0.41
CA GLN A 41 3.05 11.13 -0.54
C GLN A 41 4.15 10.69 -1.52
N SER A 42 3.96 9.57 -2.23
CA SER A 42 4.96 9.11 -3.20
C SER A 42 5.10 10.12 -4.35
N PRO A 43 6.34 10.51 -4.73
CA PRO A 43 6.57 11.30 -5.92
C PRO A 43 6.38 10.48 -7.21
N ASN A 44 6.31 9.14 -7.12
CA ASN A 44 6.17 8.29 -8.28
C ASN A 44 4.70 8.14 -8.66
N ARG A 45 4.31 8.84 -9.73
CA ARG A 45 2.97 8.76 -10.31
C ARG A 45 3.01 7.98 -11.61
N GLU A 46 2.30 6.85 -11.66
CA GLU A 46 2.13 6.02 -12.84
C GLU A 46 0.69 6.15 -13.36
N ALA A 47 0.50 6.12 -14.67
CA ALA A 47 -0.83 6.08 -15.27
C ALA A 47 -1.55 4.78 -14.87
N SER A 48 -2.85 4.88 -14.56
CA SER A 48 -3.67 3.69 -14.36
C SER A 48 -4.30 3.25 -15.68
N LYS A 49 -4.53 1.95 -15.85
CA LYS A 49 -5.27 1.41 -17.01
C LYS A 49 -6.72 1.88 -17.07
N ILE A 50 -7.24 2.38 -15.95
CA ILE A 50 -8.60 2.91 -15.85
C ILE A 50 -8.51 4.43 -16.01
N PRO A 51 -9.26 5.03 -16.96
CA PRO A 51 -9.31 6.47 -17.14
C PRO A 51 -9.57 7.20 -15.83
N LYS A 52 -8.92 8.34 -15.64
CA LYS A 52 -9.08 9.20 -14.45
C LYS A 52 -8.56 8.58 -13.13
N ARG A 53 -7.83 7.47 -13.19
CA ARG A 53 -7.06 6.95 -12.07
C ARG A 53 -5.57 7.11 -12.31
N TYR A 54 -4.84 7.26 -11.22
CA TYR A 54 -3.39 7.17 -11.22
C TYR A 54 -2.92 6.29 -10.08
N ASN A 55 -1.72 5.79 -10.22
CA ASN A 55 -1.09 4.89 -9.28
C ASN A 55 0.07 5.62 -8.61
N LEU A 56 0.13 5.57 -7.29
CA LEU A 56 1.28 6.01 -6.51
C LEU A 56 2.05 4.77 -6.06
N THR A 57 3.36 4.74 -6.28
CA THR A 57 4.15 3.53 -6.06
C THR A 57 5.28 3.71 -5.04
N GLY A 58 5.59 2.63 -4.35
CA GLY A 58 6.72 2.55 -3.42
C GLY A 58 7.21 1.12 -3.28
N TYR A 59 8.24 0.90 -2.49
CA TYR A 59 8.87 -0.39 -2.28
C TYR A 59 9.01 -0.67 -0.79
N ALA A 60 8.60 -1.87 -0.40
CA ALA A 60 8.91 -2.45 0.89
C ALA A 60 10.06 -3.45 0.74
N HIS A 61 11.07 -3.34 1.61
CA HIS A 61 12.27 -4.18 1.59
C HIS A 61 12.39 -4.95 2.89
N ARG A 62 12.70 -6.23 2.78
CA ARG A 62 13.14 -7.09 3.88
C ARG A 62 14.62 -7.40 3.67
N ILE A 63 15.43 -6.94 4.60
CA ILE A 63 16.89 -6.93 4.52
C ILE A 63 17.41 -7.90 5.59
N LYS A 64 18.36 -8.76 5.24
CA LYS A 64 19.08 -9.61 6.20
C LYS A 64 20.50 -9.10 6.30
N CYS A 65 20.88 -8.72 7.52
CA CYS A 65 22.24 -8.31 7.85
C CYS A 65 22.96 -9.47 8.53
N ASN A 66 24.21 -9.71 8.15
CA ASN A 66 25.10 -10.67 8.77
C ASN A 66 26.51 -10.10 8.81
N ARG A 67 27.12 -10.00 10.01
CA ARG A 67 28.49 -9.50 10.23
C ARG A 67 28.83 -8.24 9.40
N GLY A 68 28.01 -7.20 9.55
CA GLY A 68 28.20 -5.92 8.86
C GLY A 68 27.75 -5.86 7.38
N THR A 69 27.48 -7.00 6.73
CA THR A 69 26.96 -7.03 5.35
C THR A 69 25.44 -7.18 5.36
N CYS A 70 24.73 -6.23 4.73
CA CYS A 70 23.28 -6.26 4.60
C CYS A 70 22.87 -6.53 3.15
N LYS A 71 21.99 -7.52 2.93
CA LYS A 71 21.45 -7.85 1.61
C LYS A 71 19.92 -7.76 1.63
N VAL A 72 19.34 -7.17 0.58
CA VAL A 72 17.90 -7.21 0.35
C VAL A 72 17.52 -8.65 -0.04
N VAL A 73 16.70 -9.30 0.76
CA VAL A 73 16.28 -10.70 0.55
C VAL A 73 14.89 -10.78 -0.07
N GLU A 74 14.05 -9.79 0.19
CA GLU A 74 12.72 -9.69 -0.39
C GLU A 74 12.41 -8.23 -0.68
N GLN A 75 11.88 -7.96 -1.88
CA GLN A 75 11.42 -6.64 -2.30
C GLN A 75 9.97 -6.76 -2.79
N ARG A 76 9.10 -5.89 -2.31
CA ARG A 76 7.70 -5.80 -2.75
C ARG A 76 7.41 -4.40 -3.26
N LYS A 77 7.12 -4.27 -4.57
CA LYS A 77 6.55 -3.05 -5.12
C LYS A 77 5.11 -2.93 -4.61
N MET A 78 4.79 -1.81 -4.00
CA MET A 78 3.47 -1.46 -3.49
C MET A 78 2.86 -0.40 -4.39
N LEU A 79 1.55 -0.47 -4.56
CA LEU A 79 0.78 0.43 -5.39
C LEU A 79 -0.45 0.92 -4.63
N LEU A 80 -0.71 2.21 -4.69
CA LEU A 80 -1.92 2.87 -4.25
C LEU A 80 -2.65 3.42 -5.48
N VAL A 81 -3.85 2.91 -5.75
CA VAL A 81 -4.71 3.41 -6.82
C VAL A 81 -5.53 4.57 -6.26
N VAL A 82 -5.39 5.74 -6.89
CA VAL A 82 -6.13 6.95 -6.55
C VAL A 82 -7.04 7.31 -7.71
N ASP A 83 -8.27 7.70 -7.38
CA ASP A 83 -9.25 8.25 -8.33
C ASP A 83 -9.49 9.71 -7.99
N HIS A 84 -9.37 10.57 -9.01
CA HIS A 84 -9.53 12.02 -8.87
C HIS A 84 -10.86 12.52 -9.45
N THR A 85 -11.76 11.62 -9.87
CA THR A 85 -13.07 12.04 -10.36
C THR A 85 -14.00 12.46 -9.23
N MET A 86 -14.35 13.75 -9.23
CA MET A 86 -15.19 14.40 -8.23
C MET A 86 -16.69 14.14 -8.47
N THR A 87 -17.40 13.73 -7.41
CA THR A 87 -18.52 14.44 -6.72
C THR A 87 -19.24 13.40 -5.85
N ALA A 88 -19.68 13.79 -4.65
CA ALA A 88 -20.65 12.99 -3.90
C ALA A 88 -21.96 13.02 -4.68
N THR A 89 -22.20 12.03 -5.54
CA THR A 89 -23.47 11.91 -6.23
C THR A 89 -24.48 11.25 -5.30
N GLY A 90 -25.02 12.04 -4.37
CA GLY A 90 -26.19 11.75 -3.54
C GLY A 90 -26.03 10.65 -2.48
N ASP A 91 -27.10 10.45 -1.72
CA ASP A 91 -27.24 9.48 -0.62
C ASP A 91 -27.49 8.03 -1.10
N GLY A 92 -27.18 7.72 -2.37
CA GLY A 92 -27.45 6.43 -3.00
C GLY A 92 -26.26 5.47 -3.08
N PRO A 93 -26.48 4.18 -3.44
CA PRO A 93 -25.45 3.14 -3.49
C PRO A 93 -24.42 3.28 -4.63
N SER A 94 -24.54 4.32 -5.46
CA SER A 94 -23.71 4.59 -6.63
C SER A 94 -22.56 5.54 -6.26
N PHE A 95 -21.56 5.03 -5.56
CA PHE A 95 -20.42 5.83 -5.10
C PHE A 95 -19.38 6.03 -6.22
N LYS A 96 -19.18 7.29 -6.65
CA LYS A 96 -18.01 7.74 -7.42
C LYS A 96 -16.89 8.14 -6.45
N TYR A 97 -15.69 7.60 -6.62
CA TYR A 97 -14.64 7.66 -5.59
C TYR A 97 -13.74 8.88 -5.73
N PHE A 98 -13.64 9.70 -4.67
CA PHE A 98 -12.54 10.65 -4.48
C PHE A 98 -11.55 10.07 -3.47
N GLY A 99 -10.29 9.88 -3.87
CA GLY A 99 -9.19 9.42 -3.01
C GLY A 99 -8.76 7.98 -3.25
N ALA A 100 -8.29 7.31 -2.19
CA ALA A 100 -7.74 5.95 -2.27
C ALA A 100 -8.82 4.91 -2.62
N VAL A 101 -8.71 4.32 -3.81
CA VAL A 101 -9.61 3.23 -4.26
C VAL A 101 -9.16 1.88 -3.71
N THR A 102 -7.86 1.61 -3.77
CA THR A 102 -7.26 0.37 -3.26
C THR A 102 -5.75 0.54 -3.14
N ALA A 103 -5.12 -0.30 -2.35
CA ALA A 103 -3.67 -0.44 -2.27
C ALA A 103 -3.31 -1.91 -2.12
N TYR A 104 -2.20 -2.33 -2.75
CA TYR A 104 -1.77 -3.72 -2.77
C TYR A 104 -0.28 -3.86 -3.11
N CYS A 105 0.27 -5.05 -2.84
CA CYS A 105 1.61 -5.45 -3.27
C CYS A 105 1.52 -6.09 -4.66
N ILE A 106 2.32 -5.62 -5.61
CA ILE A 106 2.38 -6.18 -6.96
C ILE A 106 2.87 -7.63 -6.89
N GLY A 107 2.25 -8.50 -7.67
CA GLY A 107 2.57 -9.94 -7.72
C GLY A 107 1.95 -10.77 -6.58
N SER A 108 1.16 -10.17 -5.67
CA SER A 108 0.43 -10.94 -4.66
C SER A 108 -0.95 -10.33 -4.36
N THR A 109 -1.94 -11.20 -4.14
CA THR A 109 -3.24 -10.73 -3.66
C THR A 109 -3.14 -10.14 -2.25
N LYS A 110 -2.33 -10.75 -1.37
CA LYS A 110 -2.10 -10.31 0.02
C LYS A 110 -0.64 -9.89 0.21
N CYS A 111 -0.44 -8.68 0.72
CA CYS A 111 0.89 -8.26 1.16
C CYS A 111 1.39 -9.18 2.29
N PRO A 112 2.69 -9.52 2.31
CA PRO A 112 3.31 -10.22 3.43
C PRO A 112 3.03 -9.52 4.77
N SER A 113 2.84 -10.30 5.84
CA SER A 113 2.51 -9.74 7.16
C SER A 113 3.56 -8.74 7.67
N TRP A 114 4.84 -8.99 7.37
CA TRP A 114 5.96 -8.12 7.78
C TRP A 114 5.84 -6.68 7.28
N VAL A 115 5.24 -6.47 6.10
CA VAL A 115 4.97 -5.13 5.53
C VAL A 115 4.16 -4.30 6.51
N ASN A 116 3.17 -4.92 7.17
CA ASN A 116 2.34 -4.26 8.16
C ASN A 116 3.08 -4.09 9.47
N THR A 117 3.65 -5.17 10.01
CA THR A 117 4.20 -5.15 11.37
C THR A 117 5.35 -4.16 11.50
N LYS A 118 6.20 -4.06 10.46
CA LYS A 118 7.49 -3.34 10.53
C LYS A 118 7.50 -2.02 9.77
N PHE A 119 6.35 -1.56 9.25
CA PHE A 119 6.24 -0.22 8.69
C PHE A 119 6.57 0.86 9.72
N ARG A 120 7.57 1.67 9.39
CA ARG A 120 8.02 2.86 10.13
C ARG A 120 8.28 3.97 9.09
N PRO A 121 7.41 4.99 8.97
CA PRO A 121 7.67 6.12 8.10
C PRO A 121 8.90 6.88 8.62
N LYS A 122 9.66 7.52 7.73
CA LYS A 122 10.97 8.14 8.03
C LYS A 122 10.89 9.20 9.15
N SER A 123 11.12 8.74 10.36
CA SER A 123 11.74 9.45 11.49
C SER A 123 12.54 8.49 12.37
N ALA A 124 12.35 7.18 12.23
CA ALA A 124 13.23 6.18 12.84
C ALA A 124 14.37 5.78 11.89
N ALA A 125 15.29 6.71 11.63
CA ALA A 125 16.69 6.31 11.50
C ALA A 125 17.16 5.88 12.89
N SER A 126 16.61 4.79 13.43
CA SER A 126 17.32 4.08 14.48
C SER A 126 18.47 3.41 13.76
N GLY A 127 19.62 4.11 13.78
CA GLY A 127 20.92 3.48 13.67
C GLY A 127 20.95 2.34 14.68
N ALA A 128 20.53 1.16 14.22
CA ALA A 128 20.70 -0.06 14.95
C ALA A 128 21.98 -0.67 14.37
N THR A 129 23.10 -0.19 14.89
CA THR A 129 24.33 -0.96 15.02
C THR A 129 23.92 -2.29 15.68
N VAL A 130 23.80 -3.37 14.92
CA VAL A 130 23.61 -4.69 15.51
C VAL A 130 24.24 -5.77 14.65
N ASN A 131 25.08 -6.55 15.31
CA ASN A 131 25.60 -7.84 14.86
C ASN A 131 24.45 -8.76 14.44
N GLY A 132 24.13 -8.78 13.14
CA GLY A 132 23.17 -9.71 12.55
C GLY A 132 21.69 -9.36 12.79
N GLY A 133 20.82 -9.75 11.85
CA GLY A 133 19.36 -9.68 12.04
C GLY A 133 18.56 -9.23 10.82
N TRP A 134 17.24 -9.12 11.00
CA TRP A 134 16.30 -8.63 9.97
C TRP A 134 16.06 -7.12 10.10
N GLN A 135 16.31 -6.39 9.02
CA GLN A 135 15.97 -4.98 8.86
C GLN A 135 14.84 -4.80 7.84
N TYR A 136 14.11 -3.70 7.95
CA TYR A 136 12.98 -3.39 7.08
C TYR A 136 13.06 -1.93 6.62
N ALA A 137 12.90 -1.69 5.33
CA ALA A 137 12.95 -0.35 4.77
C ALA A 137 11.79 -0.11 3.81
N PHE A 138 11.33 1.14 3.77
CA PHE A 138 10.27 1.59 2.87
C PHE A 138 10.78 2.80 2.11
N THR A 139 10.81 2.70 0.79
CA THR A 139 11.41 3.73 -0.08
C THR A 139 10.56 3.92 -1.33
N TYR A 140 10.59 5.09 -1.93
CA TYR A 140 9.90 5.32 -3.21
C TYR A 140 10.71 4.77 -4.39
N LYS A 141 12.03 4.64 -4.28
CA LYS A 141 12.87 3.99 -5.29
C LYS A 141 13.20 2.55 -4.88
N PRO A 142 13.37 1.61 -5.82
CA PRO A 142 13.89 0.28 -5.49
C PRO A 142 15.30 0.39 -4.91
N LYS A 143 15.66 -0.54 -4.02
CA LYS A 143 17.04 -0.67 -3.54
C LYS A 143 17.74 -1.71 -4.41
N LYS A 144 18.98 -1.41 -4.80
CA LYS A 144 19.86 -2.36 -5.48
C LYS A 144 20.46 -3.31 -4.46
#